data_AF-A0A7J3WUU5-F1
#
_entry.id   AF-A0A7J3WUU5-F1
#
_cell.length_a   1.000
_cell.length_b   1.000
_cell.length_c   1.000
_cell.angle_alpha   90.00
_cell.angle_beta   90.00
_cell.angle_gamma   90.00
#
_symmetry.space_group_name_H-M   'P 1'
#
loop_
_entity.id
_entity.type
_entity.pdbx_description
1 polymer ?
#
loop_
_entity_poly.entity_id
_entity_poly.type
_entity_poly.pdbx_seq_one_letter_code
_entity_poly.pdbx_strand_id
1 'polypeptide(L)' 'MRKKAEVEEIEKCPECGSTHLVQDYERGELVCQDCGLVIDDEYI' A
#
# COMPACT_ATOMS: atom_id res chain seq x y z
N MET A 1 28.25 -3.61 -8.43
CA MET A 1 27.23 -2.55 -8.32
C MET A 1 25.94 -3.18 -7.82
N ARG A 2 25.39 -2.71 -6.70
CA ARG A 2 24.19 -3.27 -6.06
C ARG A 2 22.95 -2.69 -6.72
N LYS A 3 22.29 -3.44 -7.62
CA LYS A 3 20.89 -3.15 -7.98
C LYS A 3 20.04 -3.75 -6.87
N LYS A 4 19.71 -2.94 -5.86
CA LYS A 4 18.60 -3.26 -4.96
C LYS A 4 17.37 -3.32 -5.86
N ALA A 5 16.74 -4.48 -5.91
CA ALA A 5 15.42 -4.61 -6.51
C ALA A 5 14.54 -3.56 -5.83
N GLU A 6 14.03 -2.64 -6.64
CA GLU A 6 12.92 -1.77 -6.29
C GLU A 6 11.79 -2.71 -5.90
N VAL A 7 11.63 -2.90 -4.58
CA VAL A 7 10.35 -3.36 -4.06
C VAL A 7 9.40 -2.28 -4.53
N GLU A 8 8.47 -2.62 -5.42
CA GLU A 8 7.38 -1.74 -5.81
C GLU A 8 6.53 -1.50 -4.56
N GLU A 9 7.04 -0.68 -3.65
CA GLU A 9 6.28 -0.11 -2.55
C GLU A 9 5.20 0.70 -3.23
N ILE A 10 3.96 0.24 -3.07
CA ILE A 10 2.81 0.83 -3.74
C ILE A 10 2.69 2.26 -3.19
N GLU A 11 3.27 3.23 -3.89
CA GLU A 11 3.25 4.64 -3.46
C GLU A 11 1.88 5.28 -3.70
N LYS A 12 1.02 4.62 -4.50
CA LYS A 12 -0.24 5.18 -5.01
C LYS A 12 -1.32 4.11 -5.07
N CYS A 13 -2.53 4.48 -4.70
CA CYS A 13 -3.71 3.63 -4.79
C CYS A 13 -3.94 3.20 -6.26
N PRO A 14 -4.06 1.90 -6.56
CA PRO A 14 -4.30 1.43 -7.92
C PRO A 14 -5.73 1.72 -8.43
N GLU A 15 -6.67 2.04 -7.54
CA GLU A 15 -8.07 2.29 -7.92
C GLU A 15 -8.35 3.78 -8.21
N CYS A 16 -7.87 4.68 -7.35
CA CYS A 16 -8.10 6.12 -7.51
C CYS A 16 -6.84 6.92 -7.89
N GLY A 17 -5.65 6.33 -7.79
CA GLY A 17 -4.37 7.01 -8.04
C GLY A 17 -3.87 7.90 -6.89
N SER A 18 -4.57 7.95 -5.76
CA SER A 18 -4.19 8.76 -4.60
C SER A 18 -2.95 8.20 -3.91
N THR A 19 -2.03 9.07 -3.47
CA THR A 19 -0.85 8.70 -2.69
C THR A 19 -1.14 8.64 -1.18
N HIS A 20 -2.39 8.88 -0.77
CA HIS A 20 -2.81 8.84 0.63
C HIS A 20 -3.17 7.41 1.04
N LEU A 21 -2.13 6.61 1.25
CA LEU A 21 -2.24 5.26 1.76
C LEU A 21 -1.82 5.26 3.23
N VAL A 22 -2.62 4.64 4.08
CA VAL A 22 -2.38 4.51 5.51
C VAL A 22 -2.39 3.04 5.88
N GLN A 23 -1.31 2.64 6.55
CA GLN A 23 -1.19 1.29 7.07
C GLN A 23 -1.85 1.22 8.44
N ASP A 24 -2.87 0.37 8.55
CA ASP A 24 -3.58 0.12 9.79
C ASP A 24 -2.80 -0.94 10.59
N TYR A 25 -1.95 -0.47 11.52
CA TYR A 25 -1.09 -1.34 12.32
C TYR A 25 -1.86 -2.25 13.28
N GLU A 26 -3.15 -1.97 13.55
CA GLU A 26 -3.97 -2.82 14.41
C GLU A 26 -4.43 -4.08 13.66
N ARG A 27 -4.62 -3.97 12.35
CA ARG A 27 -5.15 -5.06 11.51
C ARG A 27 -4.14 -5.59 10.49
N GLY A 28 -3.03 -4.89 10.28
CA GLY A 28 -1.98 -5.25 9.33
C GLY A 28 -2.32 -4.95 7.87
N GLU A 29 -3.30 -4.07 7.63
CA GLU A 29 -3.84 -3.79 6.29
C GLU A 29 -3.39 -2.42 5.76
N LEU A 30 -3.10 -2.30 4.47
CA LEU A 30 -2.80 -1.01 3.83
C LEU A 30 -4.08 -0.44 3.20
N VAL A 31 -4.58 0.70 3.68
CA VAL A 31 -5.86 1.28 3.24
C VAL A 31 -5.66 2.65 2.60
N CYS A 32 -6.30 2.90 1.47
CA CYS A 32 -6.37 4.23 0.87
C CYS A 32 -7.40 5.09 1.61
N GLN A 33 -6.97 6.23 2.15
CA GLN A 33 -7.90 7.17 2.80
C GLN A 33 -8.82 7.93 1.83
N ASP A 34 -8.51 7.89 0.53
CA ASP A 34 -9.26 8.66 -0.47
C ASP A 34 -10.46 7.88 -1.00
N CYS A 35 -10.25 6.62 -1.42
CA CYS A 35 -11.32 5.76 -1.93
C CYS A 35 -11.76 4.66 -0.96
N GLY A 36 -11.00 4.39 0.11
CA GLY A 36 -11.27 3.31 1.07
C GLY A 36 -10.80 1.92 0.61
N LEU A 37 -10.03 1.84 -0.48
CA LEU A 37 -9.50 0.57 -0.98
C LEU A 37 -8.47 -0.03 -0.01
N VAL A 38 -8.63 -1.31 0.31
CA VAL A 38 -7.62 -2.12 1.01
C VAL A 38 -6.67 -2.71 -0.04
N ILE A 39 -5.39 -2.33 0.02
CA ILE A 39 -4.32 -2.63 -0.94
C ILE A 39 -3.51 -3.86 -0.51
N ASP A 40 -3.34 -4.07 0.79
CA ASP A 40 -2.58 -5.20 1.32
C ASP A 40 -3.34 -5.81 2.50
N ASP A 41 -3.53 -7.13 2.44
CA ASP A 41 -4.12 -7.97 3.48
C ASP A 41 -3.10 -9.10 3.68
N GLU A 42 -2.01 -8.83 4.41
CA GLU A 42 -1.00 -9.86 4.70
C GLU A 42 -1.55 -10.81 5.79
N TYR A 43 -2.53 -11.62 5.41
CA TYR A 43 -2.88 -12.87 6.07
C TYR A 43 -2.24 -14.03 5.30
N ILE A 44 -1.08 -14.48 5.80
CA ILE A 44 -0.49 -15.81 5.51
C ILE A 44 -1.45 -16.97 5.83
#